data_AF-A0A2E6N4Y3-F1
#
_entry.id   AF-A0A2E6N4Y3-F1
#
_cell.length_a   1.000
_cell.length_b   1.000
_cell.length_c   1.000
_cell.angle_alpha   90.00
_cell.angle_beta   90.00
_cell.angle_gamma   90.00
#
_symmetry.space_group_name_H-M   'P 1'
#
loop_
_entity.id
_entity.type
_entity.pdbx_description
1 polymer ?
#
loop_
_entity_poly.entity_id
_entity_poly.type
_entity_poly.pdbx_seq_one_letter_code
_entity_poly.pdbx_strand_id
1 'polypeptide(L)'
;MEASKDIELIVNASKKLLDEQQVKRTQTTLLTESWVCLNGTWMLESEAHIPVENREVIYGDGYVGECSSVNIFWVGDQIIYTPSIICGILQGTPREALLRALHNQSLFSVQEGLFHIESLLEADVVFSISSMNGIQLIHSLDAIQFGKDVDILDRVNKINQSTIL
;
A
#
# COMPACT_ATOMS: atom_id res chain seq x y z
N MET A 1 -29.11 11.13 -1.99
CA MET A 1 -29.05 12.11 -3.10
C MET A 1 -28.57 13.50 -2.66
N GLU A 2 -28.31 13.73 -1.37
CA GLU A 2 -27.85 15.04 -0.84
C GLU A 2 -26.32 15.23 -0.86
N ALA A 3 -25.51 14.19 -0.65
CA ALA A 3 -24.05 14.29 -0.62
C ALA A 3 -23.40 14.81 -1.94
N SER A 4 -24.09 14.68 -3.07
CA SER A 4 -23.59 15.16 -4.37
C SER A 4 -23.67 16.69 -4.51
N LYS A 5 -24.56 17.36 -3.78
CA LYS A 5 -24.72 18.82 -3.86
C LYS A 5 -23.65 19.55 -3.04
N ASP A 6 -23.20 18.95 -1.94
CA ASP A 6 -22.17 19.52 -1.08
C ASP A 6 -20.79 19.52 -1.77
N ILE A 7 -20.48 18.48 -2.52
CA ILE A 7 -19.24 18.38 -3.32
C ILE A 7 -19.22 19.48 -4.40
N GLU A 8 -20.33 19.70 -5.09
CA GLU A 8 -20.40 20.68 -6.18
C GLU A 8 -20.27 22.13 -5.68
N LEU A 9 -20.81 22.42 -4.49
CA LEU A 9 -20.66 23.70 -3.81
C LEU A 9 -19.21 23.99 -3.38
N ILE A 10 -18.51 22.97 -2.85
CA ILE A 10 -17.10 23.08 -2.45
C ILE A 10 -16.21 23.31 -3.69
N VAL A 11 -16.44 22.56 -4.77
CA VAL A 11 -15.71 22.71 -6.03
C VAL A 11 -15.90 24.10 -6.63
N ASN A 12 -17.11 24.66 -6.56
CA ASN A 12 -17.42 25.97 -7.12
C ASN A 12 -16.92 27.14 -6.27
N ALA A 13 -16.88 27.00 -4.94
CA ALA A 13 -16.27 27.98 -4.05
C ALA A 13 -14.76 28.09 -4.25
N SER A 14 -14.07 26.96 -4.43
CA SER A 14 -12.62 26.91 -4.70
C SER A 14 -12.24 27.54 -6.02
N LYS A 15 -13.10 27.46 -7.05
CA LYS A 15 -12.86 28.10 -8.36
C LYS A 15 -12.93 29.62 -8.32
N LYS A 16 -13.65 30.21 -7.35
CA LYS A 16 -13.87 31.67 -7.29
C LYS A 16 -12.78 32.43 -6.54
N LEU A 17 -11.89 31.73 -5.82
CA LEU A 17 -10.87 32.33 -4.94
C LEU A 17 -9.47 32.45 -5.56
N LEU A 18 -9.27 32.07 -6.82
CA LEU A 18 -7.94 32.04 -7.45
C LEU A 18 -7.76 33.21 -8.43
N ASP A 19 -6.98 34.20 -7.99
CA ASP A 19 -6.49 35.33 -8.78
C ASP A 19 -5.53 34.84 -9.89
N GLU A 20 -5.72 35.31 -11.13
CA GLU A 20 -5.26 34.67 -12.37
C GLU A 20 -3.72 34.60 -12.54
N GLN A 21 -2.95 35.32 -11.72
CA GLN A 21 -1.49 35.36 -11.83
C GLN A 21 -0.74 34.37 -10.91
N GLN A 22 -1.37 33.80 -9.88
CA GLN A 22 -0.77 32.71 -9.09
C GLN A 22 -1.01 31.32 -9.69
N VAL A 23 -2.01 31.15 -10.55
CA VAL A 23 -2.47 29.86 -11.08
C VAL A 23 -1.42 29.13 -11.94
N LYS A 24 -0.53 29.84 -12.64
CA LYS A 24 0.43 29.20 -13.56
C LYS A 24 1.59 28.48 -12.88
N ARG A 25 1.96 28.83 -11.64
CA ARG A 25 3.04 28.12 -10.92
C ARG A 25 2.52 26.95 -10.09
N THR A 26 1.27 27.00 -9.65
CA THR A 26 0.66 25.95 -8.81
C THR A 26 0.07 24.80 -9.63
N GLN A 27 -0.30 25.03 -10.90
CA GLN A 27 -0.90 24.00 -11.75
C GLN A 27 0.05 22.87 -12.18
N THR A 28 1.38 23.06 -12.13
CA THR A 28 2.33 22.01 -12.53
C THR A 28 2.54 20.93 -11.44
N THR A 29 2.13 21.19 -10.20
CA THR A 29 2.31 20.25 -9.07
C THR A 29 1.01 19.48 -8.73
N LEU A 30 -0.15 19.89 -9.24
CA LEU A 30 -1.46 19.37 -8.85
C LEU A 30 -1.99 18.22 -9.74
N LEU A 31 -1.11 17.32 -10.17
CA LEU A 31 -1.56 16.08 -10.82
C LEU A 31 -0.95 14.90 -10.07
N THR A 32 -1.86 14.10 -9.49
CA THR A 32 -1.68 12.80 -8.80
C THR A 32 -1.34 12.85 -7.31
N GLU A 33 -2.19 13.48 -6.48
CA GLU A 33 -2.19 13.12 -5.05
C GLU A 33 -2.90 11.76 -4.89
N SER A 34 -2.17 10.76 -4.39
CA SER A 34 -2.70 9.42 -4.14
C SER A 34 -3.37 9.37 -2.76
N TRP A 35 -4.38 8.52 -2.63
CA TRP A 35 -5.00 8.25 -1.32
C TRP A 35 -4.26 7.11 -0.63
N VAL A 36 -4.08 7.24 0.67
CA VAL A 36 -3.40 6.25 1.53
C VAL A 36 -4.22 5.99 2.77
N CYS A 37 -4.23 4.75 3.25
CA CYS A 37 -4.91 4.38 4.49
C CYS A 37 -3.92 4.41 5.66
N LEU A 38 -4.22 5.21 6.69
CA LEU A 38 -3.49 5.33 7.94
C LEU A 38 -4.41 4.95 9.10
N ASN A 39 -4.10 3.88 9.83
CA ASN A 39 -4.89 3.42 11.00
C ASN A 39 -6.40 3.30 10.70
N GLY A 40 -6.76 2.81 9.51
CA GLY A 40 -8.16 2.65 9.07
C GLY A 40 -8.81 3.93 8.53
N THR A 41 -8.08 5.04 8.41
CA THR A 41 -8.56 6.31 7.86
C THR A 41 -7.88 6.59 6.54
N TRP A 42 -8.67 6.86 5.49
CA TRP A 42 -8.15 7.29 4.19
C TRP A 42 -7.82 8.79 4.23
N MET A 43 -6.60 9.14 3.83
CA MET A 43 -6.14 10.53 3.73
C MET A 43 -5.28 10.74 2.49
N LEU A 44 -5.02 12.00 2.16
CA LEU A 44 -4.15 12.34 1.04
C LEU A 44 -2.69 12.03 1.40
N GLU A 45 -1.93 11.54 0.42
CA GLU A 45 -0.50 11.23 0.58
C GLU A 45 0.31 12.43 1.10
N SER A 46 -0.03 13.65 0.69
CA SER A 46 0.60 14.89 1.18
C SER A 46 0.33 15.18 2.66
N GLU A 47 -0.72 14.60 3.23
CA GLU A 47 -1.11 14.72 4.63
C GLU A 47 -0.54 13.60 5.51
N ALA A 48 0.00 12.53 4.90
CA ALA A 48 0.64 11.44 5.61
C ALA A 48 2.07 11.86 6.03
N HIS A 49 2.31 12.01 7.34
CA HIS A 49 3.64 12.32 7.88
C HIS A 49 4.23 11.11 8.61
N ILE A 50 5.44 10.70 8.22
CA ILE A 50 6.23 9.71 8.95
C ILE A 50 7.63 10.30 9.22
N PRO A 51 8.06 10.45 10.48
CA PRO A 51 9.36 11.05 10.83
C PRO A 51 10.56 10.36 10.16
N VAL A 52 11.56 11.15 9.75
CA VAL A 52 12.71 10.70 8.93
C VAL A 52 13.66 9.80 9.72
N GLU A 53 13.78 9.98 11.03
CA GLU A 53 14.63 9.16 11.92
C GLU A 53 14.20 7.69 12.08
N ASN A 54 13.01 7.29 11.60
CA ASN A 54 12.39 6.00 11.93
C ASN A 54 12.43 4.95 10.78
N ARG A 55 13.41 5.02 9.88
CA ARG A 55 13.48 4.20 8.65
C ARG A 55 14.50 3.06 8.74
N GLU A 56 14.11 1.91 9.27
CA GLU A 56 14.78 0.62 9.01
C GLU A 56 13.73 -0.49 8.78
N VAL A 57 14.18 -1.74 8.60
CA VAL A 57 13.41 -2.91 8.08
C VAL A 57 12.10 -3.24 8.84
N ILE A 58 11.90 -2.60 9.98
CA ILE A 58 10.64 -2.40 10.70
C ILE A 58 10.61 -0.89 10.94
N TYR A 59 9.57 -0.19 10.50
CA TYR A 59 9.51 1.25 10.74
C TYR A 59 9.50 1.50 12.25
N GLY A 60 10.41 2.37 12.70
CA GLY A 60 10.40 2.91 14.05
C GLY A 60 8.99 3.43 14.39
N ASP A 61 8.62 3.27 15.65
CA ASP A 61 7.26 3.43 16.20
C ASP A 61 6.26 2.32 15.86
N GLY A 62 6.73 1.16 15.38
CA GLY A 62 5.92 -0.05 15.31
C GLY A 62 5.17 -0.25 14.00
N TYR A 63 5.57 0.37 12.89
CA TYR A 63 4.90 0.17 11.60
C TYR A 63 5.64 -0.81 10.67
N VAL A 64 4.90 -1.43 9.75
CA VAL A 64 5.43 -2.38 8.77
C VAL A 64 6.07 -1.63 7.59
N GLY A 65 7.30 -2.02 7.23
CA GLY A 65 8.06 -1.49 6.10
C GLY A 65 8.50 -2.58 5.12
N GLU A 66 9.72 -2.46 4.58
CA GLU A 66 10.32 -3.46 3.70
C GLU A 66 11.51 -4.18 4.35
N CYS A 67 11.92 -5.33 3.83
CA CYS A 67 13.09 -6.05 4.30
C CYS A 67 14.19 -6.02 3.25
N SER A 68 15.45 -5.74 3.60
CA SER A 68 16.67 -5.93 2.78
C SER A 68 16.47 -6.25 1.27
N SER A 69 16.02 -5.26 0.49
CA SER A 69 15.78 -5.35 -0.97
C SER A 69 14.58 -6.22 -1.44
N VAL A 70 13.61 -6.48 -0.56
CA VAL A 70 12.37 -7.21 -0.84
C VAL A 70 11.18 -6.46 -0.26
N ASN A 71 10.04 -6.47 -0.97
CA ASN A 71 8.80 -5.91 -0.44
C ASN A 71 7.99 -6.98 0.30
N ILE A 72 7.33 -6.59 1.39
CA ILE A 72 6.55 -7.49 2.24
C ILE A 72 5.06 -7.38 1.92
N PHE A 73 4.39 -8.52 1.97
CA PHE A 73 2.95 -8.68 1.88
C PHE A 73 2.48 -9.64 2.98
N TRP A 74 1.24 -9.48 3.42
CA TRP A 74 0.61 -10.43 4.32
C TRP A 74 -0.87 -10.56 4.06
N VAL A 75 -1.46 -11.61 4.62
CA VAL A 75 -2.87 -11.94 4.48
C VAL A 75 -3.51 -12.00 5.85
N GLY A 76 -4.59 -11.24 6.02
CA GLY A 76 -5.47 -11.31 7.19
C GLY A 76 -6.91 -11.11 6.74
N ASP A 77 -7.83 -11.93 7.27
CA ASP A 77 -9.25 -11.88 6.91
C ASP A 77 -9.51 -11.90 5.39
N GLN A 78 -8.72 -12.69 4.64
CA GLN A 78 -8.76 -12.81 3.17
C GLN A 78 -8.40 -11.54 2.38
N ILE A 79 -7.86 -10.51 3.04
CA ILE A 79 -7.34 -9.29 2.41
C ILE A 79 -5.81 -9.39 2.33
N ILE A 80 -5.25 -9.01 1.17
CA ILE A 80 -3.81 -8.88 0.98
C ILE A 80 -3.39 -7.46 1.33
N TYR A 81 -2.43 -7.33 2.21
CA TYR A 81 -1.89 -6.05 2.64
C TYR A 81 -0.43 -5.91 2.21
N THR A 82 -0.01 -4.68 1.94
CA THR A 82 1.40 -4.33 1.76
C THR A 82 1.62 -2.87 2.16
N PRO A 83 2.80 -2.48 2.66
CA PRO A 83 3.03 -1.09 2.99
C PRO A 83 2.96 -0.24 1.73
N SER A 84 2.43 0.98 1.86
CA SER A 84 2.40 1.95 0.76
C SER A 84 3.81 2.53 0.52
N ILE A 85 4.06 3.02 -0.69
CA ILE A 85 5.32 3.72 -1.02
C ILE A 85 5.55 4.97 -0.17
N ILE A 86 4.49 5.55 0.42
CA ILE A 86 4.61 6.67 1.38
C ILE A 86 5.38 6.28 2.64
N CYS A 87 5.41 4.98 2.95
CA CYS A 87 6.23 4.43 4.00
C CYS A 87 7.72 4.51 3.62
N GLY A 88 8.12 5.10 2.48
CA GLY A 88 9.53 5.19 2.10
C GLY A 88 10.18 3.83 1.79
N ILE A 89 9.35 2.81 1.49
CA ILE A 89 9.81 1.53 0.96
C ILE A 89 10.25 1.70 -0.50
N LEU A 90 11.08 0.79 -0.99
CA LEU A 90 11.42 0.71 -2.39
C LEU A 90 10.15 0.42 -3.21
N GLN A 91 9.94 1.24 -4.24
CA GLN A 91 8.96 0.98 -5.28
C GLN A 91 9.44 -0.16 -6.20
N GLY A 92 9.43 -1.39 -5.69
CA GLY A 92 9.97 -2.55 -6.39
C GLY A 92 9.16 -2.92 -7.63
N THR A 93 9.82 -3.08 -8.78
CA THR A 93 9.17 -3.56 -10.02
C THR A 93 8.38 -4.87 -9.84
N PRO A 94 8.88 -5.89 -9.08
CA PRO A 94 8.10 -7.10 -8.79
C PRO A 94 6.83 -6.82 -7.97
N ARG A 95 6.91 -5.94 -6.97
CA ARG A 95 5.76 -5.50 -6.16
C ARG A 95 4.68 -4.89 -7.06
N GLU A 96 5.06 -3.96 -7.94
CA GLU A 96 4.11 -3.34 -8.85
C GLU A 96 3.47 -4.35 -9.82
N ALA A 97 4.24 -5.28 -10.35
CA ALA A 97 3.72 -6.33 -11.24
C ALA A 97 2.68 -7.19 -10.52
N LEU A 98 2.97 -7.56 -9.27
CA LEU A 98 2.04 -8.32 -8.44
C LEU A 98 0.77 -7.53 -8.13
N LEU A 99 0.88 -6.27 -7.71
CA LEU A 99 -0.28 -5.41 -7.43
C LEU A 99 -1.20 -5.27 -8.66
N ARG A 100 -0.62 -5.02 -9.84
CA ARG A 100 -1.37 -4.98 -11.10
C ARG A 100 -2.08 -6.30 -11.37
N ALA A 101 -1.39 -7.43 -11.21
CA ALA A 101 -1.97 -8.75 -11.42
C ALA A 101 -3.13 -9.05 -10.46
N LEU A 102 -2.99 -8.71 -9.18
CA LEU A 102 -4.01 -8.92 -8.16
C LEU A 102 -5.26 -8.05 -8.42
N HIS A 103 -5.07 -6.77 -8.76
CA HIS A 103 -6.18 -5.87 -9.11
C HIS A 103 -6.92 -6.34 -10.37
N ASN A 104 -6.21 -6.83 -11.38
CA ASN A 104 -6.82 -7.28 -12.63
C ASN A 104 -7.69 -8.54 -12.46
N GLN A 105 -7.30 -9.47 -11.59
CA GLN A 105 -8.02 -10.73 -11.38
C GLN A 105 -9.22 -10.57 -10.43
N SER A 106 -9.25 -9.54 -9.58
CA SER A 106 -10.33 -9.28 -8.61
C SER A 106 -10.64 -10.46 -7.67
N LEU A 107 -9.70 -11.40 -7.51
CA LEU A 107 -9.84 -12.58 -6.65
C LEU A 107 -9.50 -12.29 -5.18
N PHE A 108 -8.77 -11.21 -4.93
CA PHE A 108 -8.35 -10.76 -3.62
C PHE A 108 -8.63 -9.27 -3.49
N SER A 109 -9.08 -8.83 -2.30
CA SER A 109 -8.98 -7.43 -1.93
C SER A 109 -7.54 -7.13 -1.59
N VAL A 110 -7.02 -6.00 -2.09
CA VAL A 110 -5.64 -5.56 -1.85
C VAL A 110 -5.68 -4.18 -1.21
N GLN A 111 -4.91 -4.00 -0.15
CA GLN A 111 -4.78 -2.72 0.53
C GLN A 111 -3.32 -2.31 0.64
N GLU A 112 -3.02 -1.14 0.08
CA GLU A 112 -1.76 -0.43 0.27
C GLU A 112 -1.97 0.65 1.34
N GLY A 113 -1.11 0.71 2.35
CA GLY A 113 -1.30 1.63 3.47
C GLY A 113 -0.16 1.65 4.47
N LEU A 114 -0.33 2.40 5.56
CA LEU A 114 0.54 2.35 6.72
C LEU A 114 -0.11 1.47 7.79
N PHE A 115 0.59 0.42 8.20
CA PHE A 115 0.06 -0.63 9.07
C PHE A 115 0.97 -0.83 10.28
N HIS A 116 0.39 -0.95 11.47
CA HIS A 116 1.16 -1.27 12.68
C HIS A 116 1.54 -2.76 12.70
N ILE A 117 2.63 -3.09 13.39
CA ILE A 117 3.28 -4.40 13.36
C ILE A 117 2.35 -5.51 13.87
N GLU A 118 1.41 -5.23 14.79
CA GLU A 118 0.48 -6.25 15.26
C GLU A 118 -0.40 -6.78 14.13
N SER A 119 -0.75 -5.95 13.13
CA SER A 119 -1.52 -6.41 11.97
C SER A 119 -0.76 -7.47 11.16
N LEU A 120 0.57 -7.38 11.12
CA LEU A 120 1.42 -8.39 10.48
C LEU A 120 1.60 -9.59 11.41
N LEU A 121 1.74 -9.38 12.73
CA LEU A 121 1.87 -10.49 13.69
C LEU A 121 0.61 -11.35 13.80
N GLU A 122 -0.56 -10.80 13.50
CA GLU A 122 -1.83 -11.52 13.48
C GLU A 122 -2.10 -12.25 12.16
N ALA A 123 -1.28 -12.01 11.12
CA ALA A 123 -1.49 -12.53 9.78
C ALA A 123 -1.54 -14.06 9.71
N ASP A 124 -2.34 -14.58 8.77
CA ASP A 124 -2.40 -16.00 8.44
C ASP A 124 -1.17 -16.43 7.62
N VAL A 125 -0.74 -15.55 6.71
CA VAL A 125 0.38 -15.75 5.79
C VAL A 125 1.15 -14.45 5.66
N VAL A 126 2.47 -14.52 5.73
CA VAL A 126 3.37 -13.41 5.42
C VAL A 126 4.31 -13.88 4.30
N PHE A 127 4.53 -13.05 3.30
CA PHE A 127 5.44 -13.36 2.20
C PHE A 127 6.20 -12.13 1.73
N SER A 128 7.35 -12.36 1.12
CA SER A 128 8.12 -11.32 0.45
C SER A 128 8.11 -11.53 -1.06
N ILE A 129 8.38 -10.46 -1.81
CA ILE A 129 8.64 -10.52 -3.24
C ILE A 129 9.91 -9.76 -3.61
N SER A 130 10.73 -10.38 -4.46
CA SER A 130 11.93 -9.74 -5.03
C SER A 130 12.18 -10.19 -6.47
N SER A 131 13.02 -9.45 -7.19
CA SER A 131 13.39 -9.79 -8.56
C SER A 131 14.24 -11.06 -8.64
N MET A 132 15.00 -11.36 -7.57
CA MET A 132 15.91 -12.49 -7.52
C MET A 132 15.19 -13.80 -7.13
N ASN A 133 14.30 -13.73 -6.14
CA ASN A 133 13.71 -14.93 -5.54
C ASN A 133 12.21 -15.08 -5.82
N GLY A 134 11.58 -14.12 -6.50
CA GLY A 134 10.13 -14.11 -6.67
C GLY A 134 9.41 -14.04 -5.33
N ILE A 135 8.23 -14.67 -5.25
CA ILE A 135 7.43 -14.74 -4.02
C ILE A 135 8.00 -15.81 -3.09
N GLN A 136 8.28 -15.45 -1.85
CA GLN A 136 8.83 -16.34 -0.82
C GLN A 136 8.01 -16.27 0.47
N LEU A 137 7.60 -17.42 0.99
CA LEU A 137 6.92 -17.52 2.29
C LEU A 137 7.86 -17.09 3.42
N ILE A 138 7.35 -16.28 4.34
CA ILE A 138 8.01 -15.98 5.60
C ILE A 138 7.34 -16.84 6.67
N HIS A 139 8.09 -17.79 7.22
CA HIS A 139 7.55 -18.77 8.17
C HIS A 139 7.35 -18.21 9.57
N SER A 140 8.13 -17.22 9.97
CA SER A 140 8.08 -16.68 11.32
C SER A 140 8.70 -15.29 11.43
N LEU A 141 8.21 -14.53 12.40
CA LEU A 141 8.86 -13.34 12.93
C LEU A 141 8.98 -13.52 14.45
N ASP A 142 10.21 -13.55 14.96
CA ASP A 142 10.52 -13.93 16.34
C ASP A 142 9.85 -15.26 16.77
N ALA A 143 9.02 -15.23 17.82
CA ALA A 143 8.29 -16.39 18.32
C ALA A 143 6.97 -16.65 17.57
N ILE A 144 6.55 -15.73 16.69
CA ILE A 144 5.28 -15.84 15.97
C ILE A 144 5.49 -16.63 14.68
N GLN A 145 4.61 -17.61 14.45
CA GLN A 145 4.62 -18.48 13.28
C GLN A 145 3.49 -18.10 12.32
N PHE A 146 3.81 -18.06 11.03
CA PHE A 146 2.87 -17.82 9.94
C PHE A 146 2.72 -19.08 9.07
N GLY A 147 1.82 -19.02 8.10
CA GLY A 147 1.56 -20.14 7.18
C GLY A 147 0.39 -21.02 7.61
N LYS A 148 -0.63 -20.41 8.24
CA LYS A 148 -1.87 -21.12 8.62
C LYS A 148 -2.67 -21.55 7.39
N ASP A 149 -2.58 -20.81 6.29
CA ASP A 149 -3.27 -21.07 5.02
C ASP A 149 -2.32 -20.88 3.81
N VAL A 150 -1.45 -21.88 3.58
CA VAL A 150 -0.48 -21.84 2.48
C VAL A 150 -1.11 -21.88 1.08
N ASP A 151 -2.37 -22.33 0.95
CA ASP A 151 -3.08 -22.40 -0.33
C ASP A 151 -3.31 -21.00 -0.92
N ILE A 152 -3.40 -19.98 -0.07
CA ILE A 152 -3.46 -18.58 -0.51
C ILE A 152 -2.21 -18.20 -1.28
N LEU A 153 -1.03 -18.63 -0.82
CA LEU A 153 0.23 -18.30 -1.49
C LEU A 153 0.32 -18.96 -2.87
N ASP A 154 -0.21 -20.17 -3.02
CA ASP A 154 -0.31 -20.85 -4.31
C ASP A 154 -1.22 -20.10 -5.29
N ARG A 155 -2.34 -19.57 -4.80
CA ARG A 155 -3.26 -18.73 -5.61
C ARG A 155 -2.58 -17.43 -6.03
N VAL A 156 -1.89 -16.76 -5.12
CA VAL A 156 -1.13 -15.53 -5.42
C VAL A 156 -0.02 -15.80 -6.44
N ASN A 157 0.71 -16.90 -6.31
CA ASN A 157 1.73 -17.32 -7.27
C ASN A 157 1.16 -17.56 -8.67
N LYS A 158 0.00 -18.22 -8.78
CA LYS A 158 -0.69 -18.43 -10.07
C LYS A 158 -1.06 -17.09 -10.73
N ILE A 159 -1.57 -16.13 -9.96
CA ILE A 159 -1.90 -14.78 -10.45
C ILE A 159 -0.64 -14.07 -10.97
N ASN A 160 0.44 -14.12 -10.20
CA ASN A 160 1.71 -13.48 -10.55
C ASN A 160 2.29 -14.05 -11.87
N GLN A 161 2.22 -15.37 -12.07
CA GLN A 161 2.73 -16.03 -13.28
C GLN A 161 1.84 -15.82 -14.51
N SER A 162 0.52 -15.68 -14.33
CA SER A 162 -0.44 -15.52 -15.43
C SER A 162 -0.36 -14.15 -16.14
N THR A 163 0.48 -13.23 -15.63
CA THR A 163 0.64 -11.86 -16.15
C THR A 163 1.98 -11.69 -16.89
N ILE A 164 2.84 -12.72 -16.92
CA ILE A 164 4.17 -12.71 -17.58
C ILE A 164 4.09 -13.19 -19.06
N LEU A 165 2.89 -13.50 -19.55
CA LEU A 165 2.61 -13.89 -20.95
C LEU A 165 1.79 -12.82 -21.66
#